data_AF-A0A380E4X2-F1
#
_entry.id   AF-A0A380E4X2-F1
#
_cell.length_a   1.000
_cell.length_b   1.000
_cell.length_c   1.000
_cell.angle_alpha   90.00
_cell.angle_beta   90.00
_cell.angle_gamma   90.00
#
_symmetry.space_group_name_H-M   'P 1'
#
loop_
_entity.id
_entity.type
_entity.pdbx_description
1 polymer ?
#
loop_
_entity_poly.entity_id
_entity_poly.type
_entity_poly.pdbx_seq_one_letter_code
_entity_poly.pdbx_strand_id
1 'polypeptide(L)'
;MLMTLQVHLFDDVDFTSEIGKDIKGLKVALPKEYLGEGVADDVKEAVPNAVETLKSLGAVVEEVSLPNTKFGIPSYYVIASSEASSNLSRFDGIRYGYHSKEAHSLEELYKMSRSEGFGKEVNVVFS
;
A
#
# COMPACT_ATOMS: atom_id res chain seq x y z
N MET A 1 33.66 -4.78 26.32
CA MET A 1 33.49 -3.75 25.30
C MET A 1 32.26 -4.12 24.47
N LEU A 2 31.08 -3.78 24.96
CA LEU A 2 29.81 -4.02 24.27
C LEU A 2 29.51 -2.78 23.45
N MET A 3 29.65 -2.89 22.13
CA MET A 3 29.39 -1.82 21.20
C MET A 3 27.87 -1.83 20.94
N THR A 4 27.15 -0.91 21.59
CA THR A 4 25.74 -0.62 21.31
C THR A 4 25.61 -0.12 19.88
N LEU A 5 24.94 -0.89 19.03
CA LEU A 5 24.46 -0.43 17.73
C LEU A 5 23.41 0.66 17.99
N GLN A 6 23.76 1.94 17.83
CA GLN A 6 22.77 3.02 17.75
C GLN A 6 21.99 2.86 16.46
N VAL A 7 20.82 2.24 16.54
CA VAL A 7 19.78 2.39 15.52
C VAL A 7 19.41 3.87 15.53
N HIS A 8 19.83 4.62 14.51
CA HIS A 8 19.38 6.00 14.32
C HIS A 8 17.90 5.94 13.93
N LEU A 9 17.03 6.07 14.93
CA LEU A 9 15.61 6.27 14.75
C LEU A 9 15.39 7.62 14.04
N PHE A 10 14.40 7.67 13.16
CA PHE A 10 14.01 8.81 12.31
C PHE A 10 13.43 10.00 13.08
N ASP A 11 13.91 10.29 14.29
CA ASP A 11 13.25 11.18 15.25
C ASP A 11 13.34 12.68 14.89
N ASP A 12 14.14 13.07 13.88
CA ASP A 12 14.38 14.47 13.49
C ASP A 12 13.84 14.86 12.10
N VAL A 13 12.83 14.16 11.57
CA VAL A 13 12.18 14.58 10.31
C VAL A 13 10.98 15.48 10.61
N ASP A 14 11.12 16.78 10.37
CA ASP A 14 10.03 17.75 10.50
C ASP A 14 9.19 17.82 9.22
N PHE A 15 7.94 17.34 9.31
CA PHE A 15 6.96 17.37 8.22
C PHE A 15 6.05 18.62 8.25
N THR A 16 6.21 19.51 9.24
CA THR A 16 5.28 20.62 9.50
C THR A 16 5.79 21.98 9.06
N SER A 17 7.11 22.19 8.98
CA SER A 17 7.72 23.49 8.63
C SER A 17 7.30 24.08 7.28
N GLU A 18 6.89 23.24 6.32
CA GLU A 18 6.46 23.67 4.99
C GLU A 18 4.94 23.91 4.89
N ILE A 19 4.17 23.50 5.90
CA ILE A 19 2.71 23.67 5.91
C ILE A 19 2.35 25.15 6.03
N GLY A 20 1.49 25.63 5.12
CA GLY A 20 1.02 27.02 5.10
C GLY A 20 1.82 27.95 4.19
N LYS A 21 2.94 27.48 3.60
CA LYS A 21 3.62 28.20 2.53
C LYS A 21 2.82 28.15 1.23
N ASP A 22 3.04 29.13 0.36
CA ASP A 22 2.41 29.14 -0.96
C ASP A 22 3.07 28.13 -1.92
N ILE A 23 2.36 27.81 -3.01
CA ILE A 23 2.79 26.83 -4.02
C ILE A 23 3.17 27.50 -5.36
N LYS A 24 3.51 28.78 -5.35
CA LYS A 24 3.82 29.51 -6.58
C LYS A 24 5.07 28.93 -7.24
N GLY A 25 4.96 28.58 -8.52
CA GLY A 25 6.04 27.94 -9.28
C GLY A 25 6.22 26.45 -8.98
N LEU A 26 5.42 25.84 -8.10
CA LEU A 26 5.44 24.40 -7.86
C LEU A 26 5.07 23.68 -9.17
N LYS A 27 5.93 22.78 -9.63
CA LYS A 27 5.69 21.96 -10.83
C LYS A 27 4.88 20.73 -10.45
N VAL A 28 3.66 20.65 -10.94
CA VAL A 28 2.73 19.53 -10.71
C VAL A 28 2.57 18.77 -12.01
N ALA A 29 2.87 17.47 -11.99
CA ALA A 29 2.68 16.59 -13.12
C ALA A 29 1.27 15.97 -13.06
N LEU A 30 0.51 16.07 -14.15
CA LEU A 30 -0.80 15.44 -14.30
C LEU A 30 -0.69 14.25 -15.27
N PRO A 31 -0.61 13.00 -14.78
CA PRO A 31 -0.52 11.84 -15.66
C PRO A 31 -1.85 11.61 -16.39
N LYS A 32 -1.82 11.55 -17.72
CA LYS A 32 -3.02 11.27 -18.54
C LYS A 32 -3.67 9.94 -18.20
N GLU A 33 -2.87 8.93 -17.80
CA GLU A 33 -3.36 7.61 -17.44
C GLU A 33 -4.20 7.61 -16.14
N TYR A 34 -4.07 8.65 -15.30
CA TYR A 34 -4.84 8.77 -14.04
C TYR A 34 -6.28 9.28 -14.26
N LEU A 35 -6.62 9.73 -15.47
CA LEU A 35 -7.97 10.14 -15.86
C LEU A 35 -8.53 9.24 -16.99
N GLY A 36 -8.00 8.03 -17.11
CA GLY A 36 -8.36 7.07 -18.16
C GLY A 36 -9.70 6.36 -17.98
N GLU A 37 -9.89 5.27 -18.73
CA GLU A 37 -11.18 4.54 -18.85
C GLU A 37 -11.74 3.99 -17.53
N GLY A 38 -10.90 3.74 -16.51
CA GLY A 38 -11.34 3.21 -15.21
C GLY A 38 -11.86 4.24 -14.21
N VAL A 39 -11.83 5.53 -14.56
CA VAL A 39 -12.26 6.62 -13.67
C VAL A 39 -13.70 6.99 -13.99
N ALA A 40 -14.54 7.08 -12.96
CA ALA A 40 -15.93 7.50 -13.07
C ALA A 40 -16.04 8.95 -13.59
N ASP A 41 -17.11 9.25 -14.31
CA ASP A 41 -17.25 10.53 -15.02
C ASP A 41 -17.35 11.73 -14.06
N ASP A 42 -18.01 11.56 -12.92
CA ASP A 42 -18.08 12.56 -11.85
C ASP A 42 -16.68 12.93 -11.30
N VAL A 43 -15.80 11.94 -11.16
CA VAL A 43 -14.40 12.14 -10.75
C VAL A 43 -13.59 12.80 -11.86
N LYS A 44 -13.80 12.40 -13.12
CA LYS A 44 -13.13 13.03 -14.28
C LYS A 44 -13.51 14.50 -14.44
N GLU A 45 -14.70 14.91 -14.00
CA GLU A 45 -15.12 16.32 -13.98
C GLU A 45 -14.54 17.09 -12.78
N ALA A 46 -14.42 16.44 -11.62
CA ALA A 46 -13.91 17.07 -10.41
C ALA A 46 -12.40 17.39 -10.45
N VAL A 47 -11.60 16.50 -11.04
CA VAL A 47 -10.12 16.64 -11.05
C VAL A 47 -9.64 17.85 -11.89
N PRO A 48 -10.19 18.16 -13.08
CA PRO A 48 -9.90 19.39 -13.81
C PRO A 48 -10.17 20.66 -12.99
N ASN A 49 -11.26 20.69 -12.20
CA ASN A 49 -11.54 21.84 -11.33
C ASN A 49 -10.46 22.01 -10.25
N ALA A 50 -9.95 20.90 -9.71
CA ALA A 50 -8.82 20.93 -8.78
C ALA A 50 -7.52 21.41 -9.46
N VAL A 51 -7.28 21.02 -10.72
CA VAL A 51 -6.14 21.50 -11.53
C VAL A 51 -6.21 23.01 -11.73
N GLU A 52 -7.37 23.56 -12.08
CA GLU A 52 -7.56 25.01 -12.21
C GLU A 52 -7.39 25.73 -10.87
N THR A 53 -7.82 25.11 -9.77
CA THR A 53 -7.58 25.64 -8.42
C THR A 53 -6.07 25.72 -8.13
N LEU A 54 -5.29 24.69 -8.45
CA LEU A 54 -3.83 24.69 -8.28
C LEU A 54 -3.15 25.78 -9.11
N LYS A 55 -3.55 25.95 -10.38
CA LYS A 55 -3.06 27.03 -11.24
C LYS A 55 -3.41 28.41 -10.66
N SER A 56 -4.60 28.59 -10.10
CA SER A 56 -5.03 29.86 -9.50
C SER A 56 -4.20 30.24 -8.27
N LEU A 57 -3.65 29.24 -7.56
CA LEU A 57 -2.71 29.42 -6.44
C LEU A 57 -1.25 29.64 -6.90
N GLY A 58 -0.99 29.57 -8.20
CA GLY A 58 0.31 29.85 -8.82
C GLY A 58 1.15 28.63 -9.14
N ALA A 59 0.63 27.41 -9.00
CA ALA A 59 1.33 26.21 -9.44
C ALA A 59 1.38 26.11 -10.99
N VAL A 60 2.42 25.45 -11.49
CA VAL A 60 2.56 25.11 -12.91
C VAL A 60 2.16 23.65 -13.09
N VAL A 61 1.00 23.42 -13.71
CA VAL A 61 0.48 22.07 -13.94
C VAL A 61 0.69 21.67 -15.40
N GLU A 62 1.42 20.59 -15.64
CA GLU A 62 1.72 20.07 -16.99
C GLU A 62 1.29 18.61 -17.12
N GLU A 63 0.73 18.25 -18.27
CA GLU A 63 0.36 16.86 -18.56
C GLU A 63 1.61 16.01 -18.84
N VAL A 64 1.65 14.80 -18.26
CA VAL A 64 2.71 13.82 -18.48
C VAL A 64 2.13 12.44 -18.80
N SER A 65 3.00 11.51 -19.20
CA SER A 65 2.62 10.12 -19.45
C SER A 65 3.36 9.16 -18.51
N LEU A 66 2.59 8.31 -17.85
CA LEU A 66 3.02 7.16 -17.07
C LEU A 66 2.44 5.87 -17.68
N PRO A 67 2.99 5.39 -18.81
CA PRO A 67 2.38 4.33 -19.62
C PRO A 67 2.28 2.98 -18.89
N ASN A 68 3.09 2.77 -17.86
CA ASN A 68 3.10 1.56 -17.05
C ASN A 68 2.07 1.57 -15.90
N THR A 69 1.31 2.64 -15.72
CA THR A 69 0.28 2.76 -14.66
C THR A 69 -0.70 1.58 -14.68
N LYS A 70 -1.09 1.12 -15.87
CA LYS A 70 -2.01 -0.01 -16.04
C LYS A 70 -1.50 -1.33 -15.43
N PHE A 71 -0.19 -1.46 -15.22
CA PHE A 71 0.41 -2.65 -14.61
C PHE A 71 0.49 -2.56 -13.08
N GLY A 72 0.15 -1.41 -12.48
CA GLY A 72 0.25 -1.20 -11.04
C GLY A 72 -0.53 -2.23 -10.23
N ILE A 73 -1.81 -2.45 -10.55
CA ILE A 73 -2.68 -3.42 -9.87
C ILE A 73 -2.15 -4.87 -10.01
N PRO A 74 -1.90 -5.42 -11.21
CA PRO A 74 -1.45 -6.81 -11.32
C PRO A 74 -0.06 -7.02 -10.71
N SER A 75 0.87 -6.08 -10.88
CA SER A 75 2.19 -6.17 -10.25
C SER A 75 2.11 -6.11 -8.72
N TYR A 76 1.30 -5.19 -8.18
CA TYR A 76 1.02 -5.11 -6.74
C TYR A 76 0.47 -6.44 -6.22
N TYR A 77 -0.52 -7.01 -6.90
CA TYR A 77 -1.18 -8.22 -6.41
C TYR A 77 -0.20 -9.39 -6.32
N VAL A 78 0.67 -9.57 -7.32
CA VAL A 78 1.69 -10.63 -7.31
C VAL A 78 2.69 -10.41 -6.18
N ILE A 79 3.24 -9.20 -6.05
CA ILE A 79 4.25 -8.89 -5.03
C ILE A 79 3.66 -9.02 -3.62
N ALA A 80 2.55 -8.34 -3.37
CA ALA A 80 1.89 -8.32 -2.07
C ALA A 80 1.45 -9.72 -1.63
N SER A 81 0.88 -10.53 -2.54
CA SER A 81 0.49 -11.91 -2.24
C SER A 81 1.70 -12.80 -1.95
N SER A 82 2.78 -12.65 -2.71
CA SER A 82 4.02 -13.41 -2.50
C SER A 82 4.67 -13.10 -1.16
N GLU A 83 4.74 -11.81 -0.79
CA GLU A 83 5.27 -11.38 0.50
C GLU A 83 4.35 -11.79 1.66
N ALA A 84 3.03 -11.64 1.49
CA ALA A 84 2.05 -12.08 2.48
C ALA A 84 2.15 -13.58 2.76
N SER A 85 2.32 -14.41 1.71
CA SER A 85 2.50 -15.86 1.82
C SER A 85 3.64 -16.22 2.79
N SER A 86 4.79 -15.57 2.63
CA SER A 86 5.94 -15.76 3.50
C SER A 86 5.72 -15.14 4.89
N ASN A 87 5.24 -13.89 4.96
CA ASN A 87 5.14 -13.16 6.21
C ASN A 87 4.14 -13.77 7.19
N LEU A 88 3.00 -14.27 6.70
CA LEU A 88 1.94 -14.88 7.50
C LEU A 88 2.15 -16.39 7.73
N SER A 89 3.19 -17.00 7.15
CA SER A 89 3.55 -18.40 7.44
C SER A 89 3.83 -18.63 8.94
N ARG A 90 4.29 -17.59 9.65
CA ARG A 90 4.57 -17.61 11.10
C ARG A 90 3.35 -17.87 11.98
N PHE A 91 2.14 -17.69 11.44
CA PHE A 91 0.89 -17.97 12.13
C PHE A 91 0.53 -19.45 11.90
N ASP A 92 1.02 -20.28 12.82
CA ASP A 92 0.88 -21.73 12.82
C ASP A 92 0.13 -22.26 14.06
N GLY A 93 -0.18 -21.39 15.03
CA GLY A 93 -0.84 -21.76 16.28
C GLY A 93 0.08 -22.45 17.30
N ILE A 94 1.39 -22.53 17.05
CA ILE A 94 2.34 -23.24 17.94
C ILE A 94 2.86 -22.31 19.05
N ARG A 95 3.32 -21.11 18.68
CA ARG A 95 3.91 -20.16 19.63
C ARG A 95 2.89 -19.18 20.20
N TYR A 96 1.92 -18.77 19.38
CA TYR A 96 0.91 -17.77 19.71
C TYR A 96 -0.25 -17.82 18.70
N GLY A 97 -1.35 -17.15 19.06
CA GLY A 97 -2.52 -17.02 18.18
C GLY A 97 -3.52 -18.17 18.33
N TYR A 98 -4.31 -18.38 17.28
CA TYR A 98 -5.34 -19.41 17.24
C TYR A 98 -4.72 -20.81 17.08
N HIS A 99 -5.18 -21.76 17.88
CA HIS A 99 -4.71 -23.15 17.90
C HIS A 99 -5.93 -24.07 17.78
N SER A 100 -6.00 -24.85 16.69
CA SER A 100 -7.11 -25.76 16.47
C SER A 100 -7.11 -26.89 17.50
N LYS A 101 -8.24 -27.10 18.17
CA LYS A 101 -8.39 -28.14 19.21
C LYS A 101 -8.65 -29.53 18.63
N GLU A 102 -9.08 -29.58 17.37
CA GLU A 102 -9.49 -30.80 16.69
C GLU A 102 -8.35 -31.45 15.89
N ALA A 103 -7.14 -30.85 15.90
CA ALA A 103 -5.98 -31.40 15.23
C ALA A 103 -5.36 -32.57 16.02
N HIS A 104 -5.09 -33.69 15.34
CA HIS A 104 -4.51 -34.90 15.92
C HIS A 104 -3.11 -35.22 15.41
N SER A 105 -2.67 -34.56 14.35
CA SER A 105 -1.29 -34.58 13.84
C SER A 105 -0.70 -33.19 13.69
N LEU A 106 0.62 -33.11 13.57
CA LEU A 106 1.31 -31.83 13.33
C LEU A 106 0.87 -31.19 11.99
N GLU A 107 0.67 -32.01 10.96
CA GLU A 107 0.19 -31.53 9.66
C GLU A 107 -1.23 -30.96 9.75
N GLU A 108 -2.13 -31.66 10.46
CA GLU A 108 -3.48 -31.17 10.73
C GLU A 108 -3.44 -29.88 11.54
N LEU A 109 -2.55 -29.77 12.53
CA LEU A 109 -2.43 -28.57 13.34
C LEU A 109 -2.12 -27.34 12.48
N TYR A 110 -1.18 -27.43 11.54
CA TYR A 110 -0.89 -26.35 10.61
C TYR A 110 -2.09 -26.04 9.71
N LYS A 111 -2.69 -27.06 9.08
CA LYS A 111 -3.78 -26.86 8.12
C LYS A 111 -5.04 -26.28 8.77
N MET A 112 -5.46 -26.85 9.89
CA MET A 112 -6.69 -26.48 10.59
C MET A 112 -6.55 -25.12 11.27
N SER A 113 -5.48 -24.89 12.04
CA SER A 113 -5.28 -23.60 12.73
C SER A 113 -5.21 -22.43 11.75
N ARG A 114 -4.64 -22.64 10.56
CA ARG A 114 -4.58 -21.62 9.51
C ARG A 114 -5.94 -21.44 8.82
N SER A 115 -6.59 -22.54 8.42
CA SER A 115 -7.86 -22.47 7.68
C SER A 115 -9.00 -21.91 8.54
N GLU A 116 -9.02 -22.25 9.83
CA GLU A 116 -9.98 -21.77 10.82
C GLU A 116 -9.64 -20.35 11.30
N GLY A 117 -8.35 -20.02 11.40
CA GLY A 117 -7.87 -18.73 11.91
C GLY A 117 -7.87 -17.60 10.87
N PHE A 118 -7.73 -17.90 9.58
CA PHE A 118 -7.75 -16.91 8.51
C PHE A 118 -9.12 -16.75 7.86
N GLY A 119 -9.49 -15.50 7.58
CA GLY A 119 -10.68 -15.18 6.79
C GLY A 119 -10.54 -15.60 5.32
N LYS A 120 -11.68 -15.67 4.61
CA LYS A 120 -11.74 -16.14 3.22
C LYS A 120 -10.77 -15.40 2.27
N GLU A 121 -10.71 -14.08 2.37
CA GLU A 121 -9.82 -13.26 1.54
C GLU A 121 -8.35 -13.61 1.71
N VAL A 122 -7.95 -13.86 2.96
CA VAL A 122 -6.57 -14.20 3.31
C VAL A 122 -6.23 -15.59 2.80
N ASN A 123 -7.16 -16.56 2.86
CA ASN A 123 -6.92 -17.92 2.36
C ASN A 123 -6.68 -18.00 0.84
N VAL A 124 -7.27 -17.10 0.04
CA VAL A 124 -7.03 -17.02 -1.42
C VAL A 124 -5.58 -16.62 -1.74
N VAL A 125 -4.89 -15.98 -0.78
CA VAL A 125 -3.47 -15.59 -0.91
C VAL A 125 -2.51 -16.77 -0.61
N PHE A 126 -2.98 -17.82 0.08
CA PHE A 126 -2.16 -19.00 0.44
C PHE A 126 -2.45 -20.26 -0.37
N SER A 127 -3.51 -20.26 -1.19
CA SER A 127 -3.93 -21.40 -2.00
C SER A 127 -3.07 -21.63 -3.24
#